data_AF-A0AAP0N135-F1
#
_entry.id   AF-A0AAP0N135-F1
#
_cell.length_a   1.000
_cell.length_b   1.000
_cell.length_c   1.000
_cell.angle_alpha   90.00
_cell.angle_beta   90.00
_cell.angle_gamma   90.00
#
_symmetry.space_group_name_H-M   'P 1'
#
loop_
_entity.id
_entity.type
_entity.pdbx_description
1 polymer ?
#
loop_
_entity_poly.entity_id
_entity_poly.type
_entity_poly.pdbx_seq_one_letter_code
_entity_poly.pdbx_strand_id
1 'polypeptide(L)'
;MDETMDRISDLPTFIIHHIMSFLPAKEAARASILSKRWEKFHSSFPILDFDQHNFGCLADASGHTLNALRENREFRTSLARFIDAVDLSLSRFCNLKFSVQKLRIVIGVLDPEHLPPLLDKWIALAIENGVKELDFQILPDIKDYVHTYTLPQTVFSANFLTHLRLAGCKLEQPCYAMCFLSLKKLHLYGVYITEQMVQKLLHECHFLEDLNFFECLGLKLLCISGAHKLKILTIETLSSELKGVKIVASSLQQLTLQFPFEGQGTPVVDIAVCPNLKKFRAFNLLGQEFCTLISKFPLLEDLSLFACSSFERITISSYQLKHLSLVHCASLKAINIDAPNLLSCNFWYNPFPIISINSQCSWNIHFNCQDDHDGGWFLNFKDFLRISKKIEELSIDFLSNQSLFNLYKFSRCCNSLPIQVETLRLRMVLTDISPSEYEILLDGVFWICYPRTLSLSTVNKGRPFIVWLYDYLRNPAKKCCCSDHTKSWWHYLKDAKIESFKLIHGQKFNADELHQLIDEWPQVPDGDLQLHLDWCFNDQ
;
A
#
# COMPACT_ATOMS: atom_id res chain seq x y z
N MET A 1 16.10 45.59 31.72
CA MET A 1 16.54 44.49 30.85
C MET A 1 15.97 43.23 31.45
N ASP A 2 14.83 42.80 30.92
CA ASP A 2 14.21 41.53 31.33
C ASP A 2 14.77 40.49 30.38
N GLU A 3 15.83 39.78 30.81
CA GLU A 3 16.35 38.63 30.07
C GLU A 3 15.28 37.55 30.13
N THR A 4 14.57 37.32 29.04
CA THR A 4 13.64 36.19 28.89
C THR A 4 14.39 34.90 29.22
N MET A 5 14.16 34.35 30.42
CA MET A 5 14.85 33.13 30.88
C MET A 5 14.71 32.02 29.83
N ASP A 6 15.84 31.56 29.29
CA ASP A 6 15.91 30.45 28.34
C ASP A 6 15.71 29.11 29.06
N ARG A 7 14.44 28.81 29.34
CA ARG A 7 14.02 27.57 30.00
C ARG A 7 14.32 26.31 29.19
N ILE A 8 14.60 26.44 27.89
CA ILE A 8 14.90 25.31 26.99
C ILE A 8 16.36 24.87 27.17
N SER A 9 17.28 25.81 27.38
CA SER A 9 18.68 25.51 27.71
C SER A 9 18.86 24.91 29.12
N ASP A 10 17.95 25.23 30.04
CA ASP A 10 17.97 24.74 31.43
C ASP A 10 17.40 23.32 31.61
N LEU A 11 16.82 22.72 30.56
CA LEU A 11 16.27 21.37 30.65
C LEU A 11 17.34 20.35 31.09
N PRO A 12 17.00 19.42 32.00
CA PRO A 12 17.90 18.34 32.36
C PRO A 12 18.30 17.50 31.15
N THR A 13 19.54 17.03 31.14
CA THR A 13 20.13 16.22 30.05
C THR A 13 19.24 15.04 29.64
N PHE A 14 18.67 14.32 30.59
CA PHE A 14 17.83 13.16 30.31
C PHE A 14 16.51 13.55 29.61
N ILE A 15 15.96 14.73 29.88
CA ILE A 15 14.77 15.25 29.19
C ILE A 15 15.10 15.63 27.76
N ILE A 16 16.24 16.27 27.51
CA ILE A 16 16.69 16.61 26.16
C ILE A 16 16.86 15.34 25.32
N HIS A 17 17.53 14.30 25.86
CA HIS A 17 17.64 13.00 25.19
C HIS A 17 16.28 12.35 24.93
N HIS A 18 15.34 12.43 25.89
CA HIS A 18 14.01 11.89 25.72
C HIS A 18 13.25 12.62 24.60
N ILE A 19 13.27 13.96 24.57
CA ILE A 19 12.65 14.76 23.51
C ILE A 19 13.28 14.40 22.15
N MET A 20 14.62 14.41 22.05
CA MET A 20 15.32 14.09 20.80
C MET A 20 15.03 12.66 20.33
N SER A 21 14.79 11.71 21.24
CA SER A 21 14.44 10.32 20.86
C SER A 21 13.11 10.20 20.12
N PHE A 22 12.23 11.19 20.25
CA PHE A 22 10.97 11.26 19.49
C PHE A 22 11.11 12.01 18.15
N LEU A 23 12.24 12.70 17.93
CA LEU A 23 12.46 13.48 16.72
C LEU A 23 13.12 12.62 15.63
N PRO A 24 12.68 12.71 14.37
CA PRO A 24 13.46 12.26 13.22
C PRO A 24 14.85 12.91 13.22
N ALA A 25 15.88 12.23 12.71
CA ALA A 25 17.26 12.72 12.71
C ALA A 25 17.39 14.14 12.14
N LYS A 26 16.64 14.47 11.08
CA LYS A 26 16.59 15.81 10.48
C LYS A 26 16.06 16.88 11.45
N GLU A 27 15.02 16.56 12.23
CA GLU A 27 14.46 17.47 13.22
C GLU A 27 15.34 17.57 14.46
N ALA A 28 15.97 16.46 14.87
CA ALA A 28 16.98 16.44 15.92
C ALA A 28 18.18 17.34 15.56
N ALA A 29 18.62 17.33 14.29
CA ALA A 29 19.65 18.23 13.78
C ALA A 29 19.18 19.69 13.78
N ARG A 30 17.93 19.98 13.42
CA ARG A 30 17.39 21.34 13.51
C ARG A 30 17.31 21.83 14.96
N ALA A 31 16.95 20.96 15.90
CA ALA A 31 16.91 21.31 17.32
C ALA A 31 18.30 21.65 17.88
N SER A 32 19.38 21.25 17.20
CA SER A 32 20.75 21.57 17.60
C SER A 32 21.05 23.09 17.56
N ILE A 33 20.27 23.88 16.82
CA ILE A 33 20.44 25.34 16.74
C ILE A 33 19.85 26.08 17.94
N LEU A 34 19.04 25.40 18.76
CA LEU A 34 18.31 26.04 19.88
C LEU A 34 19.28 26.52 20.96
N SER A 35 20.34 25.78 21.24
CA SER A 35 21.45 26.24 22.08
C SER A 35 22.69 25.37 21.94
N LYS A 36 23.84 25.87 22.43
CA LYS A 36 25.11 25.12 22.48
C LYS A 36 25.00 23.77 23.21
N ARG A 37 24.03 23.64 24.12
CA ARG A 37 23.77 22.40 24.86
C ARG A 37 23.09 21.38 23.96
N TRP A 38 22.07 21.80 23.21
CA TRP A 38 21.38 20.96 22.23
C TRP A 38 22.30 20.56 21.07
N GLU A 39 23.20 21.46 20.65
CA GLU A 39 24.27 21.15 19.69
C GLU A 39 25.16 19.99 20.16
N LYS A 40 25.62 20.04 21.41
CA LYS A 40 26.42 18.96 22.01
C LYS A 40 25.64 17.66 22.09
N PHE A 41 24.36 17.69 22.43
CA PHE A 41 23.53 16.48 22.48
C PHE A 41 23.27 15.88 21.10
N HIS A 42 23.03 16.73 20.10
CA HIS A 42 22.92 16.28 18.73
C HIS A 42 24.18 15.53 18.27
N SER A 43 25.37 16.00 18.64
CA SER A 43 26.62 15.33 18.25
C SER A 43 26.82 13.93 18.84
N SER A 44 26.09 13.58 19.91
CA SER A 44 26.05 12.26 20.55
C SER A 44 24.72 11.50 20.34
N PHE A 45 23.85 12.01 19.46
CA PHE A 45 22.54 11.43 19.23
C PHE A 45 22.65 10.05 18.54
N PRO A 46 22.07 8.97 19.11
CA PRO A 46 22.39 7.61 18.70
C PRO A 46 21.74 7.14 17.38
N ILE A 47 20.98 8.01 16.71
CA ILE A 47 20.33 7.71 15.43
C ILE A 47 20.97 8.58 14.35
N LEU A 48 21.66 7.92 13.43
CA LEU A 48 22.31 8.55 12.29
C LEU A 48 21.52 8.21 11.01
N ASP A 49 21.04 9.22 10.30
CA ASP A 49 20.29 9.06 9.06
C ASP A 49 20.91 9.94 7.97
N PHE A 50 21.59 9.27 7.04
CA PHE A 50 22.27 9.88 5.91
C PHE A 50 21.55 9.48 4.64
N ASP A 51 20.84 10.42 4.04
CA ASP A 51 20.19 10.23 2.76
C ASP A 51 20.78 11.20 1.74
N GLN A 52 21.43 10.67 0.70
CA GLN A 52 22.11 11.48 -0.30
C GLN A 52 21.19 12.50 -0.96
N HIS A 53 19.88 12.22 -1.10
CA HIS A 53 18.91 13.15 -1.69
C HIS A 53 18.78 14.44 -0.87
N ASN A 54 18.94 14.35 0.47
CA ASN A 54 18.89 15.52 1.35
C ASN A 54 20.08 16.47 1.16
N PHE A 55 21.15 16.04 0.47
CA PHE A 55 22.33 16.86 0.22
C PHE A 55 22.22 17.67 -1.08
N GLY A 56 21.07 17.63 -1.77
CA GLY A 56 20.87 18.33 -3.04
C GLY A 56 21.46 17.58 -4.24
N CYS A 57 21.77 16.29 -4.06
CA CYS A 57 22.42 15.48 -5.10
C CYS A 57 21.47 15.09 -6.24
N LEU A 58 20.14 15.02 -6.03
CA LEU A 58 19.23 14.41 -7.02
C LEU A 58 17.92 15.19 -7.17
N ALA A 59 18.00 16.49 -7.44
CA ALA A 59 16.86 17.22 -7.98
C ALA A 59 16.83 17.01 -9.52
N ASP A 60 15.80 16.34 -10.02
CA ASP A 60 15.50 16.07 -11.44
C ASP A 60 16.50 15.17 -12.23
N ALA A 61 16.57 13.90 -11.85
CA ALA A 61 17.17 12.84 -12.68
C ALA A 61 16.23 12.36 -13.82
N SER A 62 15.02 12.91 -13.95
CA SER A 62 14.11 12.59 -15.05
C SER A 62 14.53 13.29 -16.35
N GLY A 63 15.68 12.91 -16.92
CA GLY A 63 16.08 13.36 -18.25
C GLY A 63 17.58 13.43 -18.55
N HIS A 64 18.45 13.44 -17.55
CA HIS A 64 19.90 13.54 -17.76
C HIS A 64 20.58 12.16 -17.80
N THR A 65 21.52 11.96 -18.74
CA THR A 65 22.42 10.79 -18.74
C THR A 65 23.37 10.85 -17.55
N LEU A 66 23.68 9.72 -16.92
CA LEU A 66 24.55 9.67 -15.72
C LEU A 66 25.93 10.28 -15.94
N ASN A 67 26.46 10.21 -17.17
CA ASN A 67 27.71 10.89 -17.52
C ASN A 67 27.60 12.40 -17.31
N ALA A 68 26.45 13.01 -17.63
CA ALA A 68 26.19 14.42 -17.36
C ALA A 68 26.09 14.71 -15.85
N LEU A 69 25.51 13.79 -15.05
CA LEU A 69 25.50 13.92 -13.58
C LEU A 69 26.90 13.78 -12.98
N ARG A 70 27.71 12.82 -13.49
CA ARG A 70 29.10 12.66 -13.08
C ARG A 70 29.92 13.90 -13.42
N GLU A 71 29.63 14.62 -14.49
CA GLU A 71 30.33 15.86 -14.86
C GLU A 71 29.80 17.11 -14.15
N ASN A 72 28.62 17.03 -13.54
CA ASN A 72 28.02 18.15 -12.84
C ASN A 72 28.81 18.49 -11.55
N ARG A 73 29.32 19.73 -11.50
CA ARG A 73 30.12 20.23 -10.38
C ARG A 73 29.33 20.34 -9.08
N GLU A 74 28.09 20.79 -9.14
CA GLU A 74 27.23 20.92 -7.95
C GLU A 74 26.89 19.56 -7.37
N PHE A 75 26.65 18.59 -8.26
CA PHE A 75 26.47 17.20 -7.89
C PHE A 75 27.71 16.65 -7.15
N ARG A 76 28.90 16.74 -7.75
CA ARG A 76 30.15 16.27 -7.11
C ARG A 76 30.41 16.93 -5.76
N THR A 77 30.17 18.23 -5.68
CA THR A 77 30.33 18.99 -4.43
C THR A 77 29.37 18.49 -3.36
N SER A 78 28.14 18.18 -3.74
CA SER A 78 27.11 17.66 -2.84
C SER A 78 27.39 16.23 -2.38
N LEU A 79 27.88 15.39 -3.30
CA LEU A 79 28.34 14.04 -2.97
C LEU A 79 29.55 14.08 -2.02
N ALA A 80 30.53 14.94 -2.26
CA ALA A 80 31.68 15.09 -1.36
C ALA A 80 31.23 15.52 0.05
N ARG A 81 30.34 16.51 0.16
CA ARG A 81 29.76 16.91 1.46
C ARG A 81 29.02 15.77 2.15
N PHE A 82 28.30 14.94 1.40
CA PHE A 82 27.63 13.76 1.93
C PHE A 82 28.65 12.75 2.47
N ILE A 83 29.66 12.42 1.67
CA ILE A 83 30.73 11.49 2.05
C ILE A 83 31.43 11.97 3.31
N ASP A 84 31.84 13.23 3.35
CA ASP A 84 32.51 13.84 4.50
C ASP A 84 31.62 13.80 5.75
N ALA A 85 30.32 14.07 5.60
CA ALA A 85 29.38 14.03 6.72
C ALA A 85 29.24 12.63 7.31
N VAL A 86 29.15 11.59 6.48
CA VAL A 86 29.10 10.19 6.92
C VAL A 86 30.41 9.80 7.59
N ASP A 87 31.55 10.05 6.92
CA ASP A 87 32.88 9.70 7.40
C ASP A 87 33.20 10.33 8.75
N LEU A 88 33.01 11.65 8.85
CA LEU A 88 33.28 12.40 10.08
C LEU A 88 32.37 11.94 11.23
N SER A 89 31.11 11.63 10.94
CA SER A 89 30.16 11.21 11.97
C SER A 89 30.48 9.81 12.48
N LEU A 90 30.65 8.82 11.60
CA LEU A 90 30.97 7.45 12.02
C LEU A 90 32.31 7.38 12.75
N SER A 91 33.33 8.08 12.25
CA SER A 91 34.65 8.15 12.90
C SER A 91 34.55 8.81 14.27
N ARG A 92 33.75 9.88 14.41
CA ARG A 92 33.51 10.54 15.70
C ARG A 92 32.88 9.59 16.71
N PHE A 93 31.88 8.80 16.30
CA PHE A 93 31.23 7.83 17.19
C PHE A 93 32.20 6.73 17.64
N CYS A 94 33.01 6.18 16.72
CA CYS A 94 34.07 5.23 17.09
C CYS A 94 35.06 5.84 18.10
N ASN A 95 35.61 7.03 17.77
CA ASN A 95 36.65 7.68 18.56
C ASN A 95 36.16 8.06 19.96
N LEU A 96 34.92 8.52 20.07
CA LEU A 96 34.29 8.90 21.35
C LEU A 96 33.64 7.72 22.08
N LYS A 97 33.65 6.52 21.48
CA LYS A 97 32.98 5.31 21.99
C LYS A 97 31.49 5.52 22.28
N PHE A 98 30.83 6.30 21.45
CA PHE A 98 29.38 6.47 21.53
C PHE A 98 28.69 5.28 20.88
N SER A 99 27.59 4.81 21.50
CA SER A 99 26.80 3.73 20.93
C SER A 99 25.85 4.28 19.87
N VAL A 100 26.02 3.83 18.63
CA VAL A 100 25.03 4.05 17.57
C VAL A 100 23.92 3.01 17.76
N GLN A 101 22.68 3.47 17.92
CA GLN A 101 21.52 2.57 17.97
C GLN A 101 21.05 2.22 16.56
N LYS A 102 20.92 3.23 15.69
CA LYS A 102 20.43 3.07 14.32
C LYS A 102 21.29 3.87 13.37
N LEU A 103 21.71 3.23 12.29
CA LEU A 103 22.41 3.86 11.17
C LEU A 103 21.62 3.59 9.89
N ARG A 104 21.18 4.65 9.22
CA ARG A 104 20.62 4.60 7.86
C ARG A 104 21.55 5.34 6.91
N ILE A 105 21.95 4.68 5.82
CA ILE A 105 22.73 5.27 4.74
C ILE A 105 22.02 4.93 3.42
N VAL A 106 21.63 5.95 2.66
CA VAL A 106 21.04 5.82 1.33
C VAL A 106 21.90 6.58 0.33
N ILE A 107 22.42 5.86 -0.65
CA ILE A 107 23.35 6.38 -1.65
C ILE A 107 23.03 5.78 -3.03
N GLY A 108 23.07 6.60 -4.08
CA GLY A 108 23.07 6.15 -5.47
C GLY A 108 24.51 5.94 -5.95
N VAL A 109 24.79 4.79 -6.56
CA VAL A 109 26.12 4.51 -7.13
C VAL A 109 26.26 5.24 -8.46
N LEU A 110 27.19 6.19 -8.51
CA LEU A 110 27.60 6.86 -9.76
C LEU A 110 29.03 6.54 -10.16
N ASP A 111 29.79 5.90 -9.27
CA ASP A 111 31.16 5.49 -9.52
C ASP A 111 31.39 4.07 -8.96
N PRO A 112 31.16 3.03 -9.78
CA PRO A 112 31.31 1.65 -9.32
C PRO A 112 32.77 1.26 -9.02
N GLU A 113 33.77 2.02 -9.47
CA GLU A 113 35.19 1.71 -9.24
C GLU A 113 35.70 2.28 -7.92
N HIS A 114 35.32 3.52 -7.58
CA HIS A 114 35.90 4.26 -6.44
C HIS A 114 35.05 4.23 -5.18
N LEU A 115 33.76 3.96 -5.28
CA LEU A 115 32.84 3.97 -4.15
C LEU A 115 32.91 2.71 -3.24
N PRO A 116 33.10 1.47 -3.75
CA PRO A 116 33.09 0.27 -2.91
C PRO A 116 34.00 0.32 -1.67
N PRO A 117 35.28 0.76 -1.75
CA PRO A 117 36.14 0.82 -0.57
C PRO A 117 35.64 1.76 0.52
N LEU A 118 34.94 2.84 0.12
CA LEU A 118 34.33 3.79 1.06
C LEU A 118 33.11 3.15 1.75
N LEU A 119 32.27 2.43 1.00
CA LEU A 119 31.13 1.71 1.55
C LEU A 119 31.59 0.64 2.56
N ASP A 120 32.66 -0.09 2.23
CA ASP A 120 33.26 -1.09 3.11
C ASP A 120 33.76 -0.48 4.42
N LYS A 121 34.40 0.70 4.33
CA LYS A 121 34.83 1.46 5.51
C LYS A 121 33.65 1.85 6.39
N TRP A 122 32.56 2.38 5.82
CA TRP A 122 31.38 2.77 6.59
C TRP A 122 30.72 1.60 7.29
N ILE A 123 30.61 0.48 6.60
CA ILE A 123 30.10 -0.75 7.19
C ILE A 123 31.01 -1.22 8.34
N ALA A 124 32.32 -1.25 8.15
CA ALA A 124 33.27 -1.64 9.19
C ALA A 124 33.14 -0.76 10.44
N LEU A 125 33.07 0.57 10.27
CA LEU A 125 32.85 1.51 11.37
C LEU A 125 31.50 1.29 12.06
N ALA A 126 30.44 0.99 11.30
CA ALA A 126 29.13 0.70 11.87
C ALA A 126 29.15 -0.55 12.76
N ILE A 127 29.82 -1.62 12.32
CA ILE A 127 29.96 -2.85 13.09
C ILE A 127 30.85 -2.64 14.32
N GLU A 128 31.95 -1.89 14.20
CA GLU A 128 32.83 -1.53 15.32
C GLU A 128 32.10 -0.74 16.42
N ASN A 129 31.17 0.15 16.03
CA ASN A 129 30.32 0.88 16.97
C ASN A 129 29.24 0.03 17.66
N GLY A 130 29.10 -1.26 17.30
CA GLY A 130 28.09 -2.15 17.86
C GLY A 130 26.66 -1.74 17.52
N VAL A 131 26.42 -1.29 16.29
CA VAL A 131 25.11 -0.83 15.84
C VAL A 131 24.03 -1.91 15.98
N LYS A 132 22.83 -1.53 16.43
CA LYS A 132 21.69 -2.45 16.60
C LYS A 132 20.79 -2.53 15.38
N GLU A 133 20.64 -1.43 14.65
CA GLU A 133 19.85 -1.35 13.43
C GLU A 133 20.69 -0.74 12.30
N LEU A 134 20.97 -1.52 11.26
CA LEU A 134 21.71 -1.07 10.09
C LEU A 134 20.78 -1.10 8.87
N ASP A 135 20.58 0.06 8.25
CA ASP A 135 19.82 0.24 7.02
C ASP A 135 20.74 0.82 5.94
N PHE A 136 21.18 -0.03 5.01
CA PHE A 136 22.16 0.32 4.01
C PHE A 136 21.57 0.11 2.62
N GLN A 137 21.22 1.21 1.95
CA GLN A 137 20.52 1.19 0.67
C GLN A 137 21.39 1.79 -0.42
N ILE A 138 21.74 0.95 -1.37
CA ILE A 138 22.33 1.35 -2.62
C ILE A 138 21.21 1.43 -3.64
N LEU A 139 20.93 2.63 -4.14
CA LEU A 139 19.90 2.79 -5.15
C LEU A 139 20.45 2.38 -6.51
N PRO A 140 19.73 1.52 -7.24
CA PRO A 140 20.17 1.04 -8.54
C PRO A 140 20.23 2.16 -9.55
N ASP A 141 21.12 1.99 -10.53
CA ASP A 141 21.12 2.80 -11.73
C ASP A 141 19.91 2.43 -12.61
N ILE A 142 19.23 3.43 -13.17
CA ILE A 142 17.93 3.35 -13.86
C ILE A 142 17.99 2.45 -15.11
N LYS A 143 19.19 2.08 -15.59
CA LYS A 143 19.37 1.35 -16.85
C LYS A 143 20.03 -0.03 -16.76
N ASP A 144 20.81 -0.30 -15.72
CA ASP A 144 21.52 -1.57 -15.57
C ASP A 144 21.32 -2.12 -14.15
N TYR A 145 20.49 -3.15 -14.03
CA TYR A 145 20.27 -3.94 -12.80
C TYR A 145 21.50 -4.76 -12.38
N VAL A 146 22.71 -4.37 -12.78
CA VAL A 146 23.94 -5.06 -12.43
C VAL A 146 24.34 -4.63 -11.02
N HIS A 147 24.11 -5.49 -10.04
CA HIS A 147 24.58 -5.31 -8.67
C HIS A 147 26.11 -5.38 -8.62
N THR A 148 26.77 -4.24 -8.78
CA THR A 148 28.24 -4.12 -8.83
C THR A 148 28.88 -4.21 -7.45
N TYR A 149 28.15 -3.88 -6.38
CA TYR A 149 28.69 -3.87 -5.02
C TYR A 149 28.45 -5.21 -4.29
N THR A 150 29.54 -5.89 -3.96
CA THR A 150 29.52 -7.05 -3.05
C THR A 150 29.59 -6.59 -1.61
N LEU A 151 28.61 -6.99 -0.80
CA LEU A 151 28.58 -6.65 0.62
C LEU A 151 29.80 -7.27 1.33
N PRO A 152 30.58 -6.48 2.10
CA PRO A 152 31.78 -6.96 2.76
C PRO A 152 31.43 -7.99 3.82
N GLN A 153 32.31 -8.97 3.94
CA GLN A 153 32.09 -10.09 4.83
C GLN A 153 32.02 -9.69 6.31
N THR A 154 32.54 -8.51 6.67
CA THR A 154 32.53 -7.96 8.04
C THR A 154 31.13 -7.82 8.64
N VAL A 155 30.10 -7.60 7.82
CA VAL A 155 28.68 -7.53 8.28
C VAL A 155 28.26 -8.80 9.00
N PHE A 156 28.75 -9.96 8.55
CA PHE A 156 28.39 -11.25 9.12
C PHE A 156 28.99 -11.51 10.51
N SER A 157 29.90 -10.65 10.98
CA SER A 157 30.48 -10.69 12.34
C SER A 157 29.72 -9.81 13.34
N ALA A 158 28.59 -9.22 12.95
CA ALA A 158 27.86 -8.24 13.77
C ALA A 158 26.97 -8.88 14.85
N ASN A 159 27.52 -9.09 16.05
CA ASN A 159 26.82 -9.78 17.14
C ASN A 159 25.68 -8.98 17.79
N PHE A 160 25.75 -7.64 17.72
CA PHE A 160 24.76 -6.73 18.34
C PHE A 160 23.60 -6.37 17.41
N LEU A 161 23.70 -6.74 16.13
CA LEU A 161 22.75 -6.35 15.12
C LEU A 161 21.44 -7.11 15.32
N THR A 162 20.35 -6.35 15.47
CA THR A 162 18.99 -6.87 15.66
C THR A 162 18.13 -6.68 14.42
N HIS A 163 18.42 -5.66 13.62
CA HIS A 163 17.73 -5.34 12.37
C HIS A 163 18.74 -5.02 11.28
N LEU A 164 18.64 -5.72 10.16
CA LEU A 164 19.46 -5.49 8.98
C LEU A 164 18.55 -5.24 7.78
N ARG A 165 18.66 -4.05 7.19
CA ARG A 165 18.03 -3.70 5.92
C ARG A 165 19.11 -3.44 4.88
N LEU A 166 19.02 -4.12 3.76
CA LEU A 166 19.98 -4.01 2.66
C LEU A 166 19.24 -3.76 1.36
N ALA A 167 19.76 -2.85 0.53
CA ALA A 167 19.25 -2.66 -0.82
C ALA A 167 20.37 -2.53 -1.86
N GLY A 168 20.14 -3.08 -3.07
CA GLY A 168 20.98 -2.88 -4.25
C GLY A 168 22.39 -3.49 -4.18
N CYS A 169 22.61 -4.50 -3.35
CA CYS A 169 23.92 -5.14 -3.18
C CYS A 169 23.89 -6.65 -3.49
N LYS A 170 25.08 -7.25 -3.60
CA LYS A 170 25.27 -8.69 -3.76
C LYS A 170 25.69 -9.31 -2.42
N LEU A 171 24.95 -10.32 -1.96
CA LEU A 171 25.29 -11.12 -0.79
C LEU A 171 26.02 -12.38 -1.24
N GLU A 172 27.33 -12.37 -1.07
CA GLU A 172 28.16 -13.55 -1.26
C GLU A 172 28.28 -14.36 0.03
N GLN A 173 28.49 -15.66 -0.12
CA GLN A 173 28.65 -16.54 1.03
C GLN A 173 29.90 -16.19 1.84
N PRO A 174 29.80 -16.13 3.17
CA PRO A 174 30.96 -15.89 4.00
C PRO A 174 31.91 -17.08 3.98
N CYS A 175 33.20 -16.77 3.86
CA CYS A 175 34.29 -17.73 3.98
C CYS A 175 34.35 -18.39 5.36
N TYR A 176 33.68 -17.82 6.36
CA TYR A 176 33.65 -18.27 7.76
C TYR A 176 32.21 -18.44 8.28
N ALA A 177 32.04 -18.84 9.54
CA ALA A 177 30.72 -18.97 10.19
C ALA A 177 30.12 -17.58 10.47
N MET A 178 28.81 -17.42 10.29
CA MET A 178 28.16 -16.13 10.58
C MET A 178 27.87 -16.00 12.07
N CYS A 179 28.07 -14.80 12.62
CA CYS A 179 27.84 -14.51 14.03
C CYS A 179 26.62 -13.60 14.25
N PHE A 180 25.50 -13.90 13.59
CA PHE A 180 24.23 -13.18 13.82
C PHE A 180 23.51 -13.68 15.07
N LEU A 181 24.10 -13.40 16.23
CA LEU A 181 23.59 -13.89 17.52
C LEU A 181 22.30 -13.20 17.98
N SER A 182 22.03 -11.98 17.48
CA SER A 182 20.92 -11.13 17.93
C SER A 182 19.92 -10.75 16.84
N LEU A 183 20.13 -11.21 15.59
CA LEU A 183 19.35 -10.74 14.45
C LEU A 183 17.91 -11.24 14.52
N LYS A 184 16.97 -10.29 14.53
CA LYS A 184 15.52 -10.54 14.60
C LYS A 184 14.81 -10.16 13.31
N LYS A 185 15.28 -9.15 12.59
CA LYS A 185 14.67 -8.70 11.34
C LYS A 185 15.69 -8.59 10.23
N LEU A 186 15.40 -9.18 9.08
CA LEU A 186 16.23 -9.12 7.87
C LEU A 186 15.35 -8.72 6.68
N HIS A 187 15.60 -7.53 6.12
CA HIS A 187 14.85 -7.01 4.99
C HIS A 187 15.80 -6.76 3.81
N LEU A 188 15.55 -7.42 2.69
CA LEU A 188 16.38 -7.36 1.49
C LEU A 188 15.56 -6.75 0.33
N TYR A 189 16.10 -5.73 -0.32
CA TYR A 189 15.43 -4.98 -1.40
C TYR A 189 16.30 -4.91 -2.65
N GLY A 190 15.94 -5.57 -3.75
CA GLY A 190 16.77 -5.56 -4.95
C GLY A 190 18.17 -6.12 -4.67
N VAL A 191 18.26 -7.22 -3.92
CA VAL A 191 19.53 -7.82 -3.51
C VAL A 191 19.78 -9.09 -4.33
N TYR A 192 21.01 -9.24 -4.85
CA TYR A 192 21.42 -10.51 -5.44
C TYR A 192 21.83 -11.49 -4.33
N ILE A 193 21.14 -12.62 -4.23
CA ILE A 193 21.38 -13.63 -3.21
C ILE A 193 21.22 -15.04 -3.78
N THR A 194 22.10 -15.94 -3.34
CA THR A 194 22.05 -17.36 -3.75
C THR A 194 21.21 -18.18 -2.76
N GLU A 195 20.63 -19.28 -3.25
CA GLU A 195 19.81 -20.20 -2.44
C GLU A 195 20.60 -20.77 -1.25
N GLN A 196 21.88 -21.08 -1.46
CA GLN A 196 22.81 -21.54 -0.43
C GLN A 196 23.02 -20.49 0.67
N MET A 197 23.13 -19.21 0.28
CA MET A 197 23.25 -18.12 1.25
C MET A 197 21.96 -17.95 2.08
N VAL A 198 20.79 -18.10 1.46
CA VAL A 198 19.51 -18.10 2.20
C VAL A 198 19.49 -19.23 3.22
N GLN A 199 19.86 -20.47 2.86
CA GLN A 199 19.89 -21.57 3.83
C GLN A 199 20.85 -21.28 4.98
N LYS A 200 22.03 -20.72 4.69
CA LYS A 200 23.01 -20.34 5.70
C LYS A 200 22.43 -19.28 6.64
N LEU A 201 21.73 -18.27 6.13
CA LEU A 201 21.08 -17.23 6.94
C LEU A 201 20.02 -17.84 7.86
N LEU A 202 19.19 -18.74 7.37
CA LEU A 202 18.15 -19.39 8.16
C LEU A 202 18.72 -20.30 9.26
N HIS A 203 19.85 -20.98 8.98
CA HIS A 203 20.51 -21.85 9.94
C HIS A 203 21.23 -21.06 11.05
N GLU A 204 21.97 -20.00 10.69
CA GLU A 204 22.79 -19.25 11.66
C GLU A 204 21.98 -18.21 12.44
N CYS A 205 20.88 -17.68 11.88
CA CYS A 205 20.05 -16.64 12.50
C CYS A 205 18.91 -17.22 13.35
N HIS A 206 19.24 -17.84 14.48
CA HIS A 206 18.31 -18.55 15.36
C HIS A 206 17.19 -17.69 16.00
N PHE A 207 17.33 -16.36 15.98
CA PHE A 207 16.38 -15.41 16.57
C PHE A 207 15.54 -14.65 15.52
N LEU A 208 15.64 -15.02 14.24
CA LEU A 208 14.94 -14.34 13.17
C LEU A 208 13.41 -14.47 13.32
N GLU A 209 12.73 -13.34 13.42
CA GLU A 209 11.28 -13.22 13.58
C GLU A 209 10.60 -12.60 12.34
N ASP A 210 11.32 -11.79 11.56
CA ASP A 210 10.80 -11.06 10.40
C ASP A 210 11.81 -11.15 9.24
N LEU A 211 11.40 -11.77 8.14
CA LEU A 211 12.23 -11.97 6.95
C LEU A 211 11.48 -11.50 5.71
N ASN A 212 12.06 -10.54 5.00
CA ASN A 212 11.45 -10.00 3.78
C ASN A 212 12.42 -10.01 2.60
N PHE A 213 11.94 -10.52 1.48
CA PHE A 213 12.58 -10.46 0.17
C PHE A 213 11.72 -9.59 -0.75
N PHE A 214 12.27 -8.47 -1.21
CA PHE A 214 11.63 -7.58 -2.17
C PHE A 214 12.53 -7.49 -3.40
N GLU A 215 12.02 -7.87 -4.57
CA GLU A 215 12.73 -7.83 -5.85
C GLU A 215 14.14 -8.46 -5.81
N CYS A 216 14.33 -9.51 -5.03
CA CYS A 216 15.63 -10.17 -4.90
C CYS A 216 15.94 -11.04 -6.13
N LEU A 217 17.20 -11.00 -6.58
CA LEU A 217 17.68 -11.71 -7.78
C LEU A 217 18.55 -12.91 -7.43
N GLY A 218 18.72 -13.85 -8.37
CA GLY A 218 19.60 -15.01 -8.21
C GLY A 218 18.96 -16.22 -7.52
N LEU A 219 17.66 -16.16 -7.23
CA LEU A 219 16.87 -17.23 -6.62
C LEU A 219 16.01 -17.93 -7.68
N LYS A 220 16.24 -19.23 -7.91
CA LYS A 220 15.35 -20.06 -8.75
C LYS A 220 14.36 -20.85 -7.89
N LEU A 221 14.83 -21.35 -6.75
CA LEU A 221 14.05 -22.09 -5.76
C LEU A 221 14.29 -21.50 -4.38
N LEU A 222 13.24 -20.98 -3.75
CA LEU A 222 13.33 -20.44 -2.41
C LEU A 222 12.79 -21.44 -1.39
N CYS A 223 13.67 -22.02 -0.57
CA CYS A 223 13.29 -22.91 0.52
C CYS A 223 13.44 -22.22 1.87
N ILE A 224 12.35 -22.04 2.62
CA ILE A 224 12.38 -21.53 3.98
C ILE A 224 12.17 -22.70 4.94
N SER A 225 13.24 -23.18 5.56
CA SER A 225 13.20 -24.29 6.52
C SER A 225 14.15 -24.01 7.70
N GLY A 226 13.88 -24.61 8.86
CA GLY A 226 14.71 -24.42 10.07
C GLY A 226 14.49 -23.09 10.83
N ALA A 227 13.64 -22.20 10.32
CA ALA A 227 13.38 -20.89 10.92
C ALA A 227 12.33 -20.95 12.05
N HIS A 228 12.71 -21.52 13.20
CA HIS A 228 11.75 -21.84 14.27
C HIS A 228 11.07 -20.64 14.94
N LYS A 229 11.65 -19.44 14.89
CA LYS A 229 11.08 -18.22 15.50
C LYS A 229 10.44 -17.26 14.48
N LEU A 230 10.43 -17.63 13.20
CA LEU A 230 9.95 -16.76 12.14
C LEU A 230 8.44 -16.54 12.26
N LYS A 231 8.03 -15.29 12.43
CA LYS A 231 6.63 -14.87 12.57
C LYS A 231 6.11 -14.19 11.31
N ILE A 232 6.95 -13.45 10.61
CA ILE A 232 6.58 -12.67 9.42
C ILE A 232 7.49 -13.07 8.26
N LEU A 233 6.88 -13.43 7.14
CA LEU A 233 7.57 -13.70 5.89
C LEU A 233 6.90 -12.93 4.75
N THR A 234 7.66 -12.11 4.05
CA THR A 234 7.23 -11.45 2.81
C THR A 234 8.15 -11.85 1.67
N ILE A 235 7.57 -12.31 0.57
CA ILE A 235 8.28 -12.60 -0.67
C ILE A 235 7.56 -11.82 -1.77
N GLU A 236 8.23 -10.82 -2.32
CA GLU A 236 7.77 -9.99 -3.41
C GLU A 236 8.81 -10.01 -4.52
N THR A 237 8.39 -10.40 -5.72
CA THR A 237 9.24 -10.43 -6.90
C THR A 237 8.43 -10.15 -8.15
N LEU A 238 8.98 -9.34 -9.05
CA LEU A 238 8.53 -9.17 -10.43
C LEU A 238 9.39 -9.99 -11.41
N SER A 239 10.45 -10.64 -10.93
CA SER A 239 11.33 -11.45 -11.74
C SER A 239 10.74 -12.84 -12.05
N SER A 240 10.86 -13.26 -13.30
CA SER A 240 10.53 -14.62 -13.78
C SER A 240 11.59 -15.68 -13.43
N GLU A 241 12.67 -15.30 -12.74
CA GLU A 241 13.73 -16.24 -12.35
C GLU A 241 13.25 -17.26 -11.31
N LEU A 242 12.38 -16.83 -10.39
CA LEU A 242 11.88 -17.65 -9.31
C LEU A 242 10.82 -18.63 -9.82
N LYS A 243 11.16 -19.92 -9.83
CA LYS A 243 10.30 -21.00 -10.35
C LYS A 243 9.53 -21.74 -9.26
N GLY A 244 9.99 -21.67 -8.02
CA GLY A 244 9.34 -22.38 -6.92
C GLY A 244 9.67 -21.83 -5.55
N VAL A 245 8.70 -21.95 -4.63
CA VAL A 245 8.82 -21.52 -3.24
C VAL A 245 8.34 -22.65 -2.33
N LYS A 246 9.19 -23.06 -1.39
CA LYS A 246 8.87 -24.05 -0.37
C LYS A 246 8.96 -23.43 1.02
N ILE A 247 7.90 -23.50 1.82
CA ILE A 247 7.84 -22.88 3.14
C ILE A 247 7.53 -23.94 4.20
N VAL A 248 8.44 -24.13 5.14
CA VAL A 248 8.34 -25.01 6.31
C VAL A 248 8.63 -24.20 7.57
N ALA A 249 7.63 -23.43 8.01
CA ALA A 249 7.71 -22.57 9.19
C ALA A 249 6.40 -22.60 10.00
N SER A 250 6.36 -23.39 11.07
CA SER A 250 5.15 -23.59 11.90
C SER A 250 4.85 -22.44 12.86
N SER A 251 5.84 -21.60 13.16
CA SER A 251 5.70 -20.39 13.99
C SER A 251 5.17 -19.17 13.24
N LEU A 252 5.00 -19.28 11.92
CA LEU A 252 4.60 -18.19 11.05
C LEU A 252 3.19 -17.68 11.41
N GLN A 253 3.06 -16.36 11.53
CA GLN A 253 1.83 -15.64 11.89
C GLN A 253 1.31 -14.79 10.73
N GLN A 254 2.22 -14.28 9.89
CA GLN A 254 1.90 -13.49 8.71
C GLN A 254 2.74 -13.95 7.52
N LEU A 255 2.06 -14.16 6.39
CA LEU A 255 2.67 -14.51 5.11
C LEU A 255 2.13 -13.62 4.00
N THR A 256 3.05 -12.99 3.27
CA THR A 256 2.75 -12.24 2.05
C THR A 256 3.54 -12.83 0.89
N LEU A 257 2.85 -13.20 -0.19
CA LEU A 257 3.44 -13.68 -1.43
C LEU A 257 2.99 -12.79 -2.59
N GLN A 258 3.92 -12.19 -3.31
CA GLN A 258 3.65 -11.36 -4.48
C GLN A 258 4.53 -11.77 -5.66
N PHE A 259 3.89 -12.17 -6.75
CA PHE A 259 4.52 -12.73 -7.94
C PHE A 259 4.16 -11.91 -9.19
N PRO A 260 4.97 -11.96 -10.26
CA PRO A 260 4.69 -11.24 -11.50
C PRO A 260 3.38 -11.73 -12.13
N PHE A 261 2.70 -10.86 -12.90
CA PHE A 261 1.43 -11.16 -13.57
C PHE A 261 1.50 -12.39 -14.51
N GLU A 262 0.34 -13.03 -14.75
CA GLU A 262 0.22 -14.23 -15.59
C GLU A 262 0.87 -14.03 -16.98
N GLY A 263 1.64 -15.02 -17.42
CA GLY A 263 2.41 -15.00 -18.67
C GLY A 263 3.93 -14.96 -18.50
N GLN A 264 4.43 -14.60 -17.32
CA GLN A 264 5.88 -14.53 -17.04
C GLN A 264 6.41 -15.69 -16.15
N GLY A 265 5.63 -16.75 -15.93
CA GLY A 265 6.07 -17.94 -15.19
C GLY A 265 5.94 -17.79 -13.68
N THR A 266 4.70 -17.84 -13.17
CA THR A 266 4.40 -17.83 -11.73
C THR A 266 5.06 -19.02 -11.02
N PRO A 267 5.72 -18.82 -9.86
CA PRO A 267 6.35 -19.91 -9.13
C PRO A 267 5.33 -20.90 -8.56
N VAL A 268 5.72 -22.17 -8.53
CA VAL A 268 4.99 -23.23 -7.82
C VAL A 268 5.19 -23.06 -6.32
N VAL A 269 4.12 -23.08 -5.51
CA VAL A 269 4.20 -22.78 -4.08
C VAL A 269 3.81 -23.99 -3.23
N ASP A 270 4.80 -24.56 -2.53
CA ASP A 270 4.59 -25.62 -1.55
C ASP A 270 4.73 -25.07 -0.11
N ILE A 271 3.60 -24.86 0.54
CA ILE A 271 3.55 -24.42 1.95
C ILE A 271 3.18 -25.62 2.82
N ALA A 272 3.97 -25.89 3.85
CA ALA A 272 3.63 -26.84 4.90
C ALA A 272 2.47 -26.30 5.78
N VAL A 273 2.00 -27.11 6.74
CA VAL A 273 0.97 -26.66 7.68
C VAL A 273 1.53 -25.54 8.57
N CYS A 274 0.87 -24.37 8.56
CA CYS A 274 1.22 -23.22 9.39
C CYS A 274 0.10 -22.98 10.41
N PRO A 275 0.13 -23.66 11.57
CA PRO A 275 -0.99 -23.68 12.51
C PRO A 275 -1.27 -22.32 13.16
N ASN A 276 -0.26 -21.45 13.23
CA ASN A 276 -0.35 -20.13 13.87
C ASN A 276 -0.60 -18.98 12.88
N LEU A 277 -0.79 -19.29 11.59
CA LEU A 277 -0.93 -18.27 10.56
C LEU A 277 -2.27 -17.55 10.72
N LYS A 278 -2.20 -16.23 10.97
CA LYS A 278 -3.37 -15.36 11.15
C LYS A 278 -3.63 -14.48 9.94
N LYS A 279 -2.58 -14.11 9.19
CA LYS A 279 -2.68 -13.21 8.04
C LYS A 279 -2.03 -13.83 6.82
N PHE A 280 -2.79 -13.96 5.75
CA PHE A 280 -2.31 -14.44 4.47
C PHE A 280 -2.68 -13.46 3.36
N ARG A 281 -1.67 -12.99 2.63
CA ARG A 281 -1.82 -12.14 1.46
C ARG A 281 -1.13 -12.80 0.28
N ALA A 282 -1.84 -12.94 -0.83
CA ALA A 282 -1.29 -13.52 -2.05
C ALA A 282 -1.64 -12.66 -3.26
N PHE A 283 -0.65 -12.41 -4.11
CA PHE A 283 -0.80 -11.72 -5.38
C PHE A 283 -0.40 -12.68 -6.50
N ASN A 284 -1.30 -12.87 -7.47
CA ASN A 284 -1.13 -13.75 -8.60
C ASN A 284 -0.78 -15.21 -8.24
N LEU A 285 -1.49 -15.80 -7.29
CA LEU A 285 -1.34 -17.21 -6.93
C LEU A 285 -2.02 -18.13 -7.95
N LEU A 286 -1.54 -19.36 -8.12
CA LEU A 286 -2.17 -20.37 -8.98
C LEU A 286 -3.34 -21.08 -8.26
N GLY A 287 -4.48 -21.21 -8.94
CA GLY A 287 -5.75 -21.66 -8.37
C GLY A 287 -5.80 -23.12 -7.92
N GLN A 288 -4.99 -24.01 -8.54
CA GLN A 288 -4.97 -25.44 -8.20
C GLN A 288 -4.50 -25.71 -6.76
N GLU A 289 -3.76 -24.78 -6.16
CA GLU A 289 -3.15 -24.97 -4.84
C GLU A 289 -4.01 -24.39 -3.69
N PHE A 290 -4.90 -23.44 -3.98
CA PHE A 290 -5.51 -22.62 -2.93
C PHE A 290 -6.41 -23.34 -1.94
N CYS A 291 -7.32 -24.22 -2.40
CA CYS A 291 -8.20 -24.95 -1.48
C CYS A 291 -7.38 -25.82 -0.51
N THR A 292 -6.26 -26.38 -1.01
CA THR A 292 -5.32 -27.13 -0.16
C THR A 292 -4.58 -26.20 0.80
N LEU A 293 -4.25 -24.98 0.40
CA LEU A 293 -3.56 -24.00 1.25
C LEU A 293 -4.43 -23.49 2.39
N ILE A 294 -5.69 -23.13 2.14
CA ILE A 294 -6.58 -22.63 3.20
C ILE A 294 -6.79 -23.68 4.30
N SER A 295 -6.89 -24.96 3.93
CA SER A 295 -7.01 -26.05 4.92
C SER A 295 -5.78 -26.19 5.83
N LYS A 296 -4.61 -25.67 5.41
CA LYS A 296 -3.36 -25.67 6.18
C LYS A 296 -3.28 -24.54 7.21
N PHE A 297 -4.22 -23.59 7.22
CA PHE A 297 -4.20 -22.37 8.04
C PHE A 297 -5.45 -22.29 8.96
N PRO A 298 -5.53 -23.12 10.02
CA PRO A 298 -6.74 -23.24 10.84
C PRO A 298 -7.09 -21.98 11.65
N LEU A 299 -6.13 -21.10 11.93
CA LEU A 299 -6.31 -19.86 12.70
C LEU A 299 -6.33 -18.60 11.83
N LEU A 300 -6.58 -18.74 10.53
CA LEU A 300 -6.55 -17.61 9.60
C LEU A 300 -7.68 -16.62 9.90
N GLU A 301 -7.31 -15.39 10.27
CA GLU A 301 -8.22 -14.28 10.59
C GLU A 301 -8.35 -13.30 9.40
N ASP A 302 -7.26 -13.06 8.67
CA ASP A 302 -7.18 -12.12 7.54
C ASP A 302 -6.73 -12.83 6.26
N LEU A 303 -7.58 -12.83 5.23
CA LEU A 303 -7.27 -13.36 3.89
C LEU A 303 -7.38 -12.25 2.84
N SER A 304 -6.33 -12.05 2.05
CA SER A 304 -6.37 -11.13 0.92
C SER A 304 -5.77 -11.75 -0.34
N LEU A 305 -6.54 -11.77 -1.43
CA LEU A 305 -6.12 -12.27 -2.73
C LEU A 305 -6.19 -11.14 -3.75
N PHE A 306 -5.12 -10.96 -4.52
CA PHE A 306 -4.96 -9.89 -5.49
C PHE A 306 -4.52 -10.47 -6.84
N ALA A 307 -5.13 -10.03 -7.94
CA ALA A 307 -4.74 -10.42 -9.29
C ALA A 307 -4.67 -11.94 -9.51
N CYS A 308 -5.48 -12.71 -8.79
CA CYS A 308 -5.48 -14.17 -8.80
C CYS A 308 -6.35 -14.69 -9.96
N SER A 309 -5.84 -14.56 -11.20
CA SER A 309 -6.62 -14.77 -12.42
C SER A 309 -6.88 -16.24 -12.79
N SER A 310 -6.12 -17.19 -12.25
CA SER A 310 -6.37 -18.63 -12.46
C SER A 310 -7.57 -19.20 -11.70
N PHE A 311 -8.24 -18.40 -10.87
CA PHE A 311 -9.33 -18.84 -10.01
C PHE A 311 -10.70 -18.68 -10.66
N GLU A 312 -11.27 -19.78 -11.16
CA GLU A 312 -12.66 -19.74 -11.64
C GLU A 312 -13.69 -19.91 -10.51
N ARG A 313 -13.38 -20.73 -9.51
CA ARG A 313 -14.27 -21.00 -8.38
C ARG A 313 -13.50 -20.96 -7.07
N ILE A 314 -14.00 -20.19 -6.11
CA ILE A 314 -13.41 -20.08 -4.76
C ILE A 314 -14.41 -20.63 -3.74
N THR A 315 -13.97 -21.57 -2.91
CA THR A 315 -14.75 -22.04 -1.75
C THR A 315 -13.95 -21.79 -0.49
N ILE A 316 -14.52 -21.02 0.44
CA ILE A 316 -13.91 -20.68 1.72
C ILE A 316 -14.84 -21.17 2.81
N SER A 317 -14.34 -22.01 3.71
CA SER A 317 -15.06 -22.51 4.88
C SER A 317 -14.18 -22.27 6.11
N SER A 318 -14.48 -21.24 6.90
CA SER A 318 -13.68 -20.89 8.09
C SER A 318 -14.49 -20.11 9.12
N TYR A 319 -14.49 -20.62 10.36
CA TYR A 319 -15.09 -19.96 11.52
C TYR A 319 -14.20 -18.89 12.14
N GLN A 320 -12.91 -18.84 11.80
CA GLN A 320 -11.95 -17.89 12.37
C GLN A 320 -11.78 -16.65 11.49
N LEU A 321 -12.19 -16.72 10.23
CA LEU A 321 -11.98 -15.66 9.25
C LEU A 321 -12.83 -14.43 9.62
N LYS A 322 -12.17 -13.29 9.79
CA LYS A 322 -12.77 -12.00 10.13
C LYS A 322 -12.75 -11.03 8.95
N HIS A 323 -11.70 -11.07 8.14
CA HIS A 323 -11.52 -10.15 7.03
C HIS A 323 -11.18 -10.91 5.75
N LEU A 324 -11.98 -10.68 4.70
CA LEU A 324 -11.75 -11.23 3.36
C LEU A 324 -11.59 -10.09 2.37
N SER A 325 -10.57 -10.15 1.52
CA SER A 325 -10.36 -9.20 0.44
C SER A 325 -10.06 -9.94 -0.86
N LEU A 326 -10.84 -9.67 -1.90
CA LEU A 326 -10.64 -10.19 -3.25
C LEU A 326 -10.52 -9.03 -4.21
N VAL A 327 -9.36 -8.91 -4.86
CA VAL A 327 -9.05 -7.78 -5.73
C VAL A 327 -8.58 -8.29 -7.08
N HIS A 328 -9.18 -7.82 -8.17
CA HIS A 328 -8.73 -8.07 -9.54
C HIS A 328 -8.59 -9.57 -9.93
N CYS A 329 -9.47 -10.44 -9.45
CA CYS A 329 -9.51 -11.86 -9.83
C CYS A 329 -10.31 -12.04 -11.13
N ALA A 330 -9.67 -11.78 -12.28
CA ALA A 330 -10.36 -11.59 -13.56
C ALA A 330 -11.19 -12.78 -14.08
N SER A 331 -10.81 -14.02 -13.75
CA SER A 331 -11.53 -15.22 -14.23
C SER A 331 -12.57 -15.77 -13.23
N LEU A 332 -12.84 -15.06 -12.13
CA LEU A 332 -13.72 -15.54 -11.06
C LEU A 332 -15.18 -15.66 -11.53
N LYS A 333 -15.71 -16.88 -11.62
CA LYS A 333 -17.08 -17.17 -12.05
C LYS A 333 -18.01 -17.48 -10.89
N ALA A 334 -17.51 -18.07 -9.81
CA ALA A 334 -18.31 -18.41 -8.63
C ALA A 334 -17.51 -18.34 -7.34
N ILE A 335 -18.17 -17.95 -6.26
CA ILE A 335 -17.59 -17.92 -4.92
C ILE A 335 -18.60 -18.40 -3.87
N ASN A 336 -18.15 -19.31 -3.00
CA ASN A 336 -18.92 -19.80 -1.85
C ASN A 336 -18.15 -19.49 -0.56
N ILE A 337 -18.76 -18.72 0.35
CA ILE A 337 -18.17 -18.28 1.61
C ILE A 337 -19.02 -18.81 2.77
N ASP A 338 -18.54 -19.82 3.46
CA ASP A 338 -19.06 -20.28 4.74
C ASP A 338 -18.17 -19.75 5.87
N ALA A 339 -18.43 -18.50 6.29
CA ALA A 339 -17.64 -17.79 7.28
C ALA A 339 -18.56 -16.94 8.18
N PRO A 340 -19.21 -17.54 9.19
CA PRO A 340 -20.23 -16.86 9.98
C PRO A 340 -19.69 -15.69 10.83
N ASN A 341 -18.40 -15.74 11.21
CA ASN A 341 -17.73 -14.71 12.01
C ASN A 341 -17.05 -13.63 11.17
N LEU A 342 -17.28 -13.60 9.86
CA LEU A 342 -16.73 -12.57 8.98
C LEU A 342 -17.26 -11.19 9.39
N LEU A 343 -16.36 -10.22 9.52
CA LEU A 343 -16.67 -8.84 9.91
C LEU A 343 -16.70 -7.92 8.70
N SER A 344 -15.77 -8.10 7.75
CA SER A 344 -15.69 -7.30 6.53
C SER A 344 -15.33 -8.13 5.31
N CYS A 345 -15.99 -7.84 4.19
CA CYS A 345 -15.65 -8.39 2.87
C CYS A 345 -15.36 -7.27 1.88
N ASN A 346 -14.13 -7.22 1.35
CA ASN A 346 -13.73 -6.29 0.30
C ASN A 346 -13.73 -7.02 -1.05
N PHE A 347 -14.46 -6.49 -2.03
CA PHE A 347 -14.57 -7.11 -3.36
C PHE A 347 -14.34 -6.07 -4.47
N TRP A 348 -13.13 -6.03 -5.02
CA TRP A 348 -12.66 -4.92 -5.86
C TRP A 348 -12.23 -5.40 -7.25
N TYR A 349 -12.62 -4.71 -8.33
CA TYR A 349 -12.14 -4.97 -9.70
C TYR A 349 -12.31 -6.42 -10.20
N ASN A 350 -13.29 -7.15 -9.68
CA ASN A 350 -13.60 -8.52 -10.09
C ASN A 350 -14.82 -8.55 -11.03
N PRO A 351 -14.97 -9.58 -11.89
CA PRO A 351 -16.23 -9.84 -12.59
C PRO A 351 -17.37 -10.17 -11.60
N PHE A 352 -18.62 -10.15 -12.06
CA PHE A 352 -19.78 -10.59 -11.27
C PHE A 352 -19.82 -12.12 -11.16
N PRO A 353 -19.47 -12.72 -10.01
CA PRO A 353 -19.52 -14.16 -9.85
C PRO A 353 -20.90 -14.58 -9.30
N ILE A 354 -21.22 -15.87 -9.45
CA ILE A 354 -22.28 -16.49 -8.66
C ILE A 354 -21.80 -16.56 -7.21
N ILE A 355 -22.46 -15.83 -6.31
CA ILE A 355 -22.10 -15.78 -4.88
C ILE A 355 -23.06 -16.62 -4.05
N SER A 356 -22.49 -17.41 -3.14
CA SER A 356 -23.18 -17.99 -2.00
C SER A 356 -22.43 -17.57 -0.74
N ILE A 357 -23.12 -16.96 0.22
CA ILE A 357 -22.50 -16.53 1.48
C ILE A 357 -23.37 -16.88 2.69
N ASN A 358 -22.74 -17.54 3.66
CA ASN A 358 -23.27 -17.78 5.00
C ASN A 358 -22.57 -16.86 6.00
N SER A 359 -22.92 -15.58 5.97
CA SER A 359 -22.40 -14.54 6.87
C SER A 359 -23.34 -13.33 6.93
N GLN A 360 -23.29 -12.55 8.01
CA GLN A 360 -24.02 -11.28 8.17
C GLN A 360 -23.09 -10.05 8.07
N CYS A 361 -21.88 -10.22 7.52
CA CYS A 361 -20.86 -9.18 7.48
C CYS A 361 -21.25 -7.96 6.62
N SER A 362 -20.61 -6.82 6.92
CA SER A 362 -20.62 -5.66 6.03
C SER A 362 -19.75 -5.91 4.79
N TRP A 363 -20.17 -5.36 3.65
CA TRP A 363 -19.42 -5.43 2.39
C TRP A 363 -18.92 -4.05 1.96
N ASN A 364 -17.67 -4.01 1.50
CA ASN A 364 -17.09 -2.90 0.75
C ASN A 364 -16.81 -3.37 -0.68
N ILE A 365 -17.56 -2.85 -1.63
CA ILE A 365 -17.56 -3.33 -3.01
C ILE A 365 -17.00 -2.22 -3.89
N HIS A 366 -16.09 -2.55 -4.79
CA HIS A 366 -15.55 -1.62 -5.79
C HIS A 366 -15.64 -2.24 -7.19
N PHE A 367 -16.31 -1.54 -8.11
CA PHE A 367 -16.46 -1.95 -9.49
C PHE A 367 -15.90 -0.92 -10.47
N ASN A 368 -15.41 -1.44 -11.60
CA ASN A 368 -15.05 -0.67 -12.78
C ASN A 368 -16.07 -0.90 -13.89
N CYS A 369 -16.63 0.18 -14.42
CA CYS A 369 -17.44 0.16 -15.63
C CYS A 369 -16.54 0.49 -16.82
N GLN A 370 -15.87 -0.53 -17.39
CA GLN A 370 -14.93 -0.36 -18.52
C GLN A 370 -15.62 -0.44 -19.89
N ASP A 371 -16.53 -1.40 -20.12
CA ASP A 371 -17.20 -1.58 -21.42
C ASP A 371 -18.59 -2.23 -21.24
N ASP A 372 -19.67 -1.55 -21.63
CA ASP A 372 -20.99 -2.20 -21.79
C ASP A 372 -21.69 -1.66 -23.04
N HIS A 373 -21.90 -2.53 -24.02
CA HIS A 373 -22.63 -2.22 -25.26
C HIS A 373 -24.13 -2.58 -25.17
N ASP A 374 -24.57 -3.37 -24.17
CA ASP A 374 -25.90 -4.02 -24.18
C ASP A 374 -26.70 -3.91 -22.85
N GLY A 375 -26.18 -3.24 -21.81
CA GLY A 375 -26.88 -3.04 -20.53
C GLY A 375 -26.88 -4.28 -19.62
N GLY A 376 -26.17 -5.34 -20.02
CA GLY A 376 -26.03 -6.58 -19.25
C GLY A 376 -25.23 -6.39 -17.95
N TRP A 377 -24.34 -5.40 -17.90
CA TRP A 377 -23.57 -5.09 -16.70
C TRP A 377 -24.47 -4.71 -15.53
N PHE A 378 -25.45 -3.83 -15.76
CA PHE A 378 -26.37 -3.36 -14.72
C PHE A 378 -27.29 -4.47 -14.20
N LEU A 379 -27.70 -5.41 -15.05
CA LEU A 379 -28.49 -6.57 -14.63
C LEU A 379 -27.67 -7.49 -13.71
N ASN A 380 -26.44 -7.82 -14.11
CA ASN A 380 -25.53 -8.62 -13.30
C ASN A 380 -25.18 -7.91 -11.99
N PHE A 381 -24.97 -6.60 -12.03
CA PHE A 381 -24.73 -5.77 -10.86
C PHE A 381 -25.91 -5.81 -9.88
N LYS A 382 -27.13 -5.69 -10.39
CA LYS A 382 -28.35 -5.80 -9.58
C LYS A 382 -28.47 -7.16 -8.90
N ASP A 383 -28.28 -8.23 -9.64
CA ASP A 383 -28.37 -9.58 -9.10
C ASP A 383 -27.24 -9.87 -8.09
N PHE A 384 -26.05 -9.30 -8.31
CA PHE A 384 -24.95 -9.34 -7.35
C PHE A 384 -25.31 -8.66 -6.03
N LEU A 385 -25.82 -7.42 -6.06
CA LEU A 385 -26.16 -6.68 -4.84
C LEU A 385 -27.29 -7.34 -4.05
N ARG A 386 -28.23 -8.05 -4.72
CA ARG A 386 -29.31 -8.78 -4.03
C ARG A 386 -28.79 -9.84 -3.05
N ILE A 387 -27.58 -10.35 -3.29
CA ILE A 387 -26.96 -11.38 -2.47
C ILE A 387 -26.32 -10.76 -1.20
N SER A 388 -25.88 -9.50 -1.25
CA SER A 388 -25.27 -8.81 -0.11
C SER A 388 -26.32 -8.11 0.74
N LYS A 389 -26.56 -8.62 1.96
CA LYS A 389 -27.60 -8.08 2.86
C LYS A 389 -27.23 -6.75 3.51
N LYS A 390 -25.94 -6.42 3.61
CA LYS A 390 -25.45 -5.18 4.24
C LYS A 390 -24.24 -4.64 3.49
N ILE A 391 -24.45 -3.57 2.73
CA ILE A 391 -23.40 -2.88 1.96
C ILE A 391 -23.06 -1.59 2.69
N GLU A 392 -21.83 -1.51 3.20
CA GLU A 392 -21.34 -0.35 3.94
C GLU A 392 -20.76 0.70 2.99
N GLU A 393 -19.92 0.27 2.06
CA GLU A 393 -19.43 1.13 0.97
C GLU A 393 -19.56 0.42 -0.38
N LEU A 394 -20.14 1.11 -1.36
CA LEU A 394 -20.16 0.71 -2.76
C LEU A 394 -19.45 1.78 -3.56
N SER A 395 -18.40 1.44 -4.28
CA SER A 395 -17.63 2.34 -5.13
C SER A 395 -17.76 1.92 -6.59
N ILE A 396 -18.03 2.88 -7.47
CA ILE A 396 -18.15 2.65 -8.91
C ILE A 396 -17.28 3.68 -9.65
N ASP A 397 -16.35 3.19 -10.46
CA ASP A 397 -15.53 4.00 -11.35
C ASP A 397 -16.08 3.89 -12.78
N PHE A 398 -16.45 5.02 -13.38
CA PHE A 398 -16.90 5.10 -14.77
C PHE A 398 -15.72 5.44 -15.69
N LEU A 399 -15.37 4.49 -16.56
CA LEU A 399 -14.14 4.49 -17.37
C LEU A 399 -14.40 4.48 -18.89
N SER A 400 -15.65 4.68 -19.36
CA SER A 400 -16.00 4.62 -20.80
C SER A 400 -16.66 5.91 -21.32
N ASN A 401 -16.37 6.26 -22.58
CA ASN A 401 -16.84 7.46 -23.31
C ASN A 401 -18.02 7.17 -24.26
N GLN A 402 -18.57 5.95 -24.25
CA GLN A 402 -19.64 5.57 -25.16
C GLN A 402 -20.70 4.82 -24.40
N SER A 403 -21.94 5.33 -24.39
CA SER A 403 -23.08 4.51 -24.00
C SER A 403 -24.14 4.50 -25.11
N LEU A 404 -24.41 3.30 -25.63
CA LEU A 404 -25.62 2.95 -26.37
C LEU A 404 -26.64 2.30 -25.41
N PHE A 405 -26.70 2.77 -24.17
CA PHE A 405 -27.58 2.20 -23.15
C PHE A 405 -29.05 2.55 -23.43
N ASN A 406 -29.92 1.53 -23.51
CA ASN A 406 -31.35 1.73 -23.66
C ASN A 406 -32.07 1.65 -22.31
N LEU A 407 -32.20 2.80 -21.63
CA LEU A 407 -32.94 3.01 -20.37
C LEU A 407 -34.34 2.37 -20.39
N TYR A 408 -35.03 2.38 -21.53
CA TYR A 408 -36.40 1.89 -21.65
C TYR A 408 -36.51 0.36 -21.51
N LYS A 409 -35.49 -0.38 -21.98
CA LYS A 409 -35.43 -1.83 -21.75
C LYS A 409 -35.05 -2.17 -20.31
N PHE A 410 -34.15 -1.40 -19.70
CA PHE A 410 -33.64 -1.68 -18.36
C PHE A 410 -34.66 -1.35 -17.25
N SER A 411 -35.39 -0.23 -17.36
CA SER A 411 -36.46 0.16 -16.42
C SER A 411 -37.55 -0.91 -16.27
N ARG A 412 -37.98 -1.54 -17.37
CA ARG A 412 -38.98 -2.62 -17.36
C ARG A 412 -38.50 -3.92 -16.70
N CYS A 413 -37.18 -4.12 -16.62
CA CYS A 413 -36.57 -5.26 -15.92
C CYS A 413 -36.41 -5.00 -14.41
N CYS A 414 -36.61 -3.75 -13.96
CA CYS A 414 -36.42 -3.34 -12.58
C CYS A 414 -37.71 -3.25 -11.76
N ASN A 415 -38.42 -4.37 -11.61
CA ASN A 415 -39.69 -4.42 -10.85
C ASN A 415 -39.52 -4.64 -9.34
N SER A 416 -38.29 -4.71 -8.81
CA SER A 416 -38.02 -4.87 -7.38
C SER A 416 -37.55 -3.56 -6.77
N LEU A 417 -37.84 -3.34 -5.48
CA LEU A 417 -37.29 -2.21 -4.74
C LEU A 417 -35.76 -2.17 -4.85
N PRO A 418 -35.16 -0.97 -4.99
CA PRO A 418 -33.71 -0.81 -4.96
C PRO A 418 -33.15 -1.22 -3.60
N ILE A 419 -31.87 -1.55 -3.55
CA ILE A 419 -31.19 -2.06 -2.35
C ILE A 419 -30.59 -0.90 -1.57
N GLN A 420 -30.74 -0.89 -0.24
CA GLN A 420 -30.13 0.13 0.59
C GLN A 420 -28.60 -0.03 0.64
N VAL A 421 -27.89 1.08 0.48
CA VAL A 421 -26.44 1.18 0.64
C VAL A 421 -26.14 2.28 1.66
N GLU A 422 -25.17 2.08 2.57
CA GLU A 422 -24.83 3.15 3.52
C GLU A 422 -24.09 4.29 2.80
N THR A 423 -22.99 3.98 2.11
CA THR A 423 -22.24 4.95 1.29
C THR A 423 -22.08 4.48 -0.15
N LEU A 424 -22.49 5.29 -1.12
CA LEU A 424 -22.16 5.11 -2.54
C LEU A 424 -21.09 6.12 -2.93
N ARG A 425 -19.96 5.66 -3.47
CA ARG A 425 -18.89 6.48 -4.01
C ARG A 425 -18.87 6.39 -5.53
N LEU A 426 -18.98 7.52 -6.21
CA LEU A 426 -18.89 7.59 -7.67
C LEU A 426 -17.63 8.32 -8.08
N ARG A 427 -16.85 7.72 -8.98
CA ARG A 427 -15.66 8.36 -9.58
C ARG A 427 -15.80 8.40 -11.09
N MET A 428 -15.69 9.60 -11.64
CA MET A 428 -15.66 9.86 -13.08
C MET A 428 -14.20 10.01 -13.50
N VAL A 429 -13.75 9.26 -14.51
CA VAL A 429 -12.32 9.24 -14.90
C VAL A 429 -12.07 9.90 -16.27
N LEU A 430 -13.10 10.12 -17.09
CA LEU A 430 -12.96 10.60 -18.46
C LEU A 430 -13.47 12.03 -18.72
N THR A 431 -13.04 12.61 -19.85
CA THR A 431 -13.47 13.92 -20.36
C THR A 431 -14.54 13.82 -21.44
N ASP A 432 -15.38 14.86 -21.54
CA ASP A 432 -16.33 15.13 -22.63
C ASP A 432 -17.61 14.29 -22.66
N ILE A 433 -18.09 13.89 -21.48
CA ILE A 433 -19.39 13.22 -21.30
C ILE A 433 -20.52 14.26 -21.34
N SER A 434 -21.56 14.00 -22.14
CA SER A 434 -22.73 14.88 -22.22
C SER A 434 -23.61 14.80 -20.94
N PRO A 435 -24.32 15.88 -20.55
CA PRO A 435 -25.26 15.84 -19.42
C PRO A 435 -26.30 14.70 -19.49
N SER A 436 -26.70 14.29 -20.70
CA SER A 436 -27.61 13.15 -20.92
C SER A 436 -27.01 11.82 -20.50
N GLU A 437 -25.70 11.65 -20.64
CA GLU A 437 -25.02 10.42 -20.22
C GLU A 437 -24.89 10.32 -18.70
N TYR A 438 -24.68 11.45 -18.01
CA TYR A 438 -24.70 11.47 -16.54
C TYR A 438 -26.06 11.04 -15.98
N GLU A 439 -27.15 11.49 -16.61
CA GLU A 439 -28.52 11.09 -16.26
C GLU A 439 -28.72 9.58 -16.44
N ILE A 440 -28.28 9.03 -17.57
CA ILE A 440 -28.36 7.60 -17.86
C ILE A 440 -27.61 6.75 -16.81
N LEU A 441 -26.39 7.14 -16.46
CA LEU A 441 -25.57 6.40 -15.49
C LEU A 441 -26.17 6.44 -14.10
N LEU A 442 -26.66 7.61 -13.66
CA LEU A 442 -27.32 7.75 -12.37
C LEU A 442 -28.65 7.00 -12.31
N ASP A 443 -29.47 7.07 -13.36
CA ASP A 443 -30.70 6.30 -13.47
C ASP A 443 -30.42 4.79 -13.35
N GLY A 444 -29.39 4.30 -14.06
CA GLY A 444 -28.96 2.91 -13.99
C GLY A 444 -28.55 2.48 -12.59
N VAL A 445 -27.79 3.31 -11.86
CA VAL A 445 -27.35 3.01 -10.49
C VAL A 445 -28.49 3.13 -9.47
N PHE A 446 -29.26 4.22 -9.51
CA PHE A 446 -30.32 4.49 -8.52
C PHE A 446 -31.58 3.63 -8.68
N TRP A 447 -31.80 3.02 -9.85
CA TRP A 447 -32.79 1.95 -9.98
C TRP A 447 -32.35 0.62 -9.35
N ILE A 448 -31.06 0.46 -9.08
CA ILE A 448 -30.51 -0.75 -8.46
C ILE A 448 -30.34 -0.56 -6.95
N CYS A 449 -29.80 0.57 -6.51
CA CYS A 449 -29.53 0.86 -5.11
C CYS A 449 -29.89 2.29 -4.72
N TYR A 450 -30.18 2.52 -3.44
CA TYR A 450 -30.40 3.86 -2.89
C TYR A 450 -29.43 4.08 -1.72
N PRO A 451 -28.49 5.04 -1.85
CA PRO A 451 -27.51 5.29 -0.80
C PRO A 451 -28.02 6.29 0.25
N ARG A 452 -27.67 6.11 1.52
CA ARG A 452 -27.86 7.16 2.53
C ARG A 452 -26.89 8.33 2.31
N THR A 453 -25.64 8.00 1.95
CA THR A 453 -24.58 8.98 1.69
C THR A 453 -24.02 8.77 0.30
N LEU A 454 -23.98 9.83 -0.51
CA LEU A 454 -23.35 9.85 -1.82
C LEU A 454 -22.02 10.62 -1.74
N SER A 455 -20.91 9.93 -1.99
CA SER A 455 -19.56 10.48 -2.02
C SER A 455 -19.08 10.66 -3.46
N LEU A 456 -18.62 11.85 -3.81
CA LEU A 456 -18.22 12.23 -5.16
C LEU A 456 -16.79 12.78 -5.12
N SER A 457 -15.90 12.21 -5.93
CA SER A 457 -14.52 12.69 -5.98
C SER A 457 -14.33 13.76 -7.05
N THR A 458 -13.69 14.88 -6.70
CA THR A 458 -13.33 15.92 -7.69
C THR A 458 -12.05 15.56 -8.46
N VAL A 459 -11.31 14.54 -8.01
CA VAL A 459 -10.12 13.98 -8.66
C VAL A 459 -10.50 13.41 -10.03
N ASN A 460 -9.53 13.31 -10.95
CA ASN A 460 -9.73 12.78 -12.30
C ASN A 460 -10.83 13.49 -13.10
N LYS A 461 -11.00 14.80 -12.87
CA LYS A 461 -11.94 15.68 -13.60
C LYS A 461 -13.43 15.43 -13.30
N GLY A 462 -13.77 14.93 -12.11
CA GLY A 462 -15.16 14.74 -11.67
C GLY A 462 -15.98 16.01 -11.38
N ARG A 463 -15.38 17.20 -11.51
CA ARG A 463 -16.04 18.49 -11.19
C ARG A 463 -17.28 18.81 -12.04
N PRO A 464 -17.27 18.65 -13.39
CA PRO A 464 -18.44 18.94 -14.21
C PRO A 464 -19.64 18.07 -13.83
N PHE A 465 -19.39 16.81 -13.47
CA PHE A 465 -20.41 15.89 -12.98
C PHE A 465 -21.00 16.36 -11.64
N ILE A 466 -20.16 16.80 -10.69
CA ILE A 466 -20.63 17.30 -9.39
C ILE A 466 -21.52 18.54 -9.55
N VAL A 467 -21.09 19.51 -10.37
CA VAL A 467 -21.86 20.73 -10.65
C VAL A 467 -23.19 20.37 -11.30
N TRP A 468 -23.14 19.57 -12.37
CA TRP A 468 -24.35 19.10 -13.05
C TRP A 468 -25.30 18.36 -12.10
N LEU A 469 -24.79 17.47 -11.26
CA LEU A 469 -25.59 16.68 -10.32
C LEU A 469 -26.25 17.57 -9.27
N TYR A 470 -25.54 18.58 -8.78
CA TYR A 470 -26.09 19.54 -7.83
C TYR A 470 -27.26 20.33 -8.43
N ASP A 471 -27.11 20.82 -9.66
CA ASP A 471 -28.18 21.50 -10.40
C ASP A 471 -29.35 20.56 -10.72
N TYR A 472 -29.01 19.32 -11.10
CA TYR A 472 -29.96 18.26 -11.43
C TYR A 472 -30.86 17.93 -10.22
N LEU A 473 -30.28 17.70 -9.04
CA LEU A 473 -30.99 17.40 -7.79
C LEU A 473 -31.90 18.54 -7.31
N ARG A 474 -31.57 19.79 -7.64
CA ARG A 474 -32.36 20.97 -7.25
C ARG A 474 -33.50 21.30 -8.20
N ASN A 475 -33.58 20.69 -9.38
CA ASN A 475 -34.56 21.04 -10.39
C ASN A 475 -35.96 20.45 -10.07
N PRO A 476 -36.96 21.26 -9.67
CA PRO A 476 -38.27 20.77 -9.27
C PRO A 476 -39.10 20.23 -10.44
N ALA A 477 -38.78 20.60 -11.68
CA ALA A 477 -39.54 20.19 -12.87
C ALA A 477 -39.41 18.70 -13.21
N LYS A 478 -38.33 18.03 -12.77
CA LYS A 478 -38.11 16.59 -13.03
C LYS A 478 -38.87 15.65 -12.09
N LYS A 479 -39.45 16.14 -10.98
CA LYS A 479 -40.35 15.34 -10.12
C LYS A 479 -41.64 14.87 -10.81
N CYS A 480 -42.01 15.46 -11.95
CA CYS A 480 -43.32 15.30 -12.58
C CYS A 480 -43.33 14.50 -13.91
N CYS A 481 -42.21 13.97 -14.38
CA CYS A 481 -42.14 13.39 -15.72
C CYS A 481 -42.00 11.86 -15.70
N CYS A 482 -43.12 11.13 -15.64
CA CYS A 482 -43.27 9.80 -16.27
C CYS A 482 -44.77 9.53 -16.50
N SER A 483 -45.19 9.52 -17.77
CA SER A 483 -46.54 9.19 -18.24
C SER A 483 -46.76 7.69 -18.49
N ASP A 484 -45.83 6.82 -18.08
CA ASP A 484 -45.95 5.37 -18.17
C ASP A 484 -45.78 4.76 -16.77
N HIS A 485 -46.48 3.66 -16.52
CA HIS A 485 -46.80 3.01 -15.23
C HIS A 485 -45.63 2.55 -14.33
N THR A 486 -44.41 3.07 -14.48
CA THR A 486 -43.24 2.82 -13.63
C THR A 486 -42.78 4.10 -12.93
N LYS A 487 -42.89 4.15 -11.59
CA LYS A 487 -42.38 5.27 -10.78
C LYS A 487 -40.84 5.31 -10.86
N SER A 488 -40.28 6.40 -11.39
CA SER A 488 -38.82 6.69 -11.38
C SER A 488 -38.29 6.85 -9.95
N TRP A 489 -36.97 6.63 -9.74
CA TRP A 489 -36.31 6.74 -8.42
C TRP A 489 -36.49 8.13 -7.79
N TRP A 490 -36.64 9.16 -8.63
CA TRP A 490 -36.97 10.53 -8.24
C TRP A 490 -38.23 10.68 -7.37
N HIS A 491 -39.21 9.79 -7.52
CA HIS A 491 -40.43 9.82 -6.70
C HIS A 491 -40.17 9.40 -5.26
N TYR A 492 -39.07 8.68 -5.01
CA TYR A 492 -38.68 8.20 -3.69
C TYR A 492 -37.65 9.11 -3.03
N LEU A 493 -36.91 9.94 -3.78
CA LEU A 493 -35.99 10.92 -3.21
C LEU A 493 -36.74 12.15 -2.68
N LYS A 494 -36.73 12.35 -1.36
CA LYS A 494 -37.35 13.50 -0.69
C LYS A 494 -36.46 14.73 -0.77
N ASP A 495 -35.21 14.57 -0.37
CA ASP A 495 -34.25 15.66 -0.18
C ASP A 495 -32.81 15.18 -0.41
N ALA A 496 -31.93 16.11 -0.75
CA ALA A 496 -30.50 15.88 -0.95
C ALA A 496 -29.72 17.08 -0.38
N LYS A 497 -28.94 16.84 0.68
CA LYS A 497 -28.21 17.91 1.40
C LYS A 497 -26.72 17.68 1.32
N ILE A 498 -25.95 18.76 1.18
CA ILE A 498 -24.50 18.68 1.36
C ILE A 498 -24.23 18.43 2.83
N GLU A 499 -23.48 17.35 3.12
CA GLU A 499 -23.07 17.02 4.47
C GLU A 499 -21.68 17.59 4.76
N SER A 500 -20.74 17.37 3.85
CA SER A 500 -19.38 17.89 3.99
C SER A 500 -18.55 17.81 2.71
N PHE A 501 -17.41 18.49 2.69
CA PHE A 501 -16.38 18.36 1.67
C PHE A 501 -15.01 18.17 2.33
N LYS A 502 -14.27 17.15 1.90
CA LYS A 502 -12.97 16.80 2.46
C LYS A 502 -11.87 16.96 1.42
N LEU A 503 -10.94 17.88 1.65
CA LEU A 503 -9.74 18.02 0.83
C LEU A 503 -8.85 16.78 0.92
N ILE A 504 -8.20 16.42 -0.18
CA ILE A 504 -7.27 15.26 -0.24
C ILE A 504 -6.17 15.41 0.81
N HIS A 505 -5.70 16.63 1.05
CA HIS A 505 -4.69 16.98 2.05
C HIS A 505 -5.07 18.25 2.84
N GLY A 506 -6.21 18.24 3.55
CA GLY A 506 -6.61 19.45 4.27
C GLY A 506 -7.85 19.36 5.13
N GLN A 507 -8.38 20.55 5.42
CA GLN A 507 -9.50 20.80 6.32
C GLN A 507 -10.82 20.29 5.72
N LYS A 508 -11.73 19.86 6.60
CA LYS A 508 -13.09 19.42 6.25
C LYS A 508 -14.03 20.63 6.34
N PHE A 509 -14.72 20.95 5.25
CA PHE A 509 -15.72 22.02 5.19
C PHE A 509 -17.11 21.47 5.52
N ASN A 510 -17.94 22.27 6.16
CA ASN A 510 -19.33 21.94 6.50
C ASN A 510 -20.33 22.43 5.43
N ALA A 511 -21.59 22.06 5.56
CA ALA A 511 -22.66 22.36 4.60
C ALA A 511 -22.87 23.86 4.33
N ASP A 512 -22.79 24.69 5.38
CA ASP A 512 -23.06 26.14 5.29
C ASP A 512 -21.95 26.88 4.54
N GLU A 513 -20.69 26.46 4.73
CA GLU A 513 -19.53 26.96 3.98
C GLU A 513 -19.60 26.58 2.49
N LEU A 514 -20.07 25.37 2.18
CA LEU A 514 -20.12 24.85 0.82
C LEU A 514 -21.25 25.40 -0.03
N HIS A 515 -22.42 25.69 0.56
CA HIS A 515 -23.52 26.32 -0.16
C HIS A 515 -23.15 27.72 -0.68
N GLN A 516 -22.21 28.41 -0.04
CA GLN A 516 -21.68 29.70 -0.51
C GLN A 516 -20.58 29.54 -1.59
N LEU A 517 -19.97 28.36 -1.71
CA LEU A 517 -18.80 28.09 -2.56
C LEU A 517 -19.13 27.40 -3.91
N ILE A 518 -20.40 27.14 -4.20
CA ILE A 518 -20.81 26.46 -5.44
C ILE A 518 -20.64 27.34 -6.69
N ASP A 519 -20.78 28.65 -6.53
CA ASP A 519 -20.52 29.60 -7.63
C ASP A 519 -19.01 29.72 -7.94
N GLU A 520 -18.14 29.36 -6.99
CA GLU A 520 -16.68 29.36 -7.11
C GLU A 520 -16.07 27.94 -7.24
N TRP A 521 -16.91 26.91 -7.48
CA TRP A 521 -16.49 25.50 -7.55
C TRP A 521 -15.28 25.20 -8.47
N PRO A 522 -15.07 25.92 -9.60
CA PRO A 522 -13.86 25.75 -10.41
C PRO A 522 -12.55 26.08 -9.67
N GLN A 523 -12.58 26.86 -8.59
CA GLN A 523 -11.41 27.30 -7.81
C GLN A 523 -11.16 26.46 -6.54
N VAL A 524 -12.10 25.58 -6.17
CA VAL A 524 -11.97 24.72 -4.99
C VAL A 524 -10.87 23.67 -5.23
N PRO A 525 -9.96 23.39 -4.29
CA PRO A 525 -8.94 22.35 -4.47
C PRO A 525 -9.54 20.95 -4.45
N ASP A 526 -8.81 19.96 -4.95
CA ASP A 526 -9.36 18.61 -5.08
C ASP A 526 -9.69 17.93 -3.74
N GLY A 527 -10.82 17.23 -3.71
CA GLY A 527 -11.42 16.63 -2.53
C GLY A 527 -12.58 15.70 -2.85
N ASP A 528 -13.22 15.22 -1.79
CA ASP A 528 -14.43 14.39 -1.85
C ASP A 528 -15.63 15.17 -1.28
N LEU A 529 -16.69 15.34 -2.08
CA LEU A 529 -17.98 15.89 -1.68
C LEU A 529 -18.88 14.77 -1.14
N GLN A 530 -19.51 14.99 0.01
CA GLN A 530 -20.49 14.08 0.61
C GLN A 530 -21.87 14.73 0.63
N LEU A 531 -22.85 14.03 0.06
CA LEU A 531 -24.26 14.38 0.06
C LEU A 531 -25.04 13.36 0.89
N HIS A 532 -25.88 13.83 1.80
CA HIS A 532 -26.89 13.02 2.48
C HIS A 532 -28.16 12.98 1.63
N LEU A 533 -28.69 11.78 1.35
CA LEU A 533 -29.89 11.57 0.55
C LEU A 533 -31.01 10.97 1.41
N ASP A 534 -32.14 11.68 1.47
CA ASP A 534 -33.34 11.26 2.21
C ASP A 534 -34.32 10.53 1.28
N TRP A 535 -34.56 9.24 1.52
CA TRP A 535 -35.43 8.40 0.70
C TRP A 535 -36.76 8.07 1.41
N CYS A 536 -37.83 7.85 0.64
CA CYS A 536 -39.15 7.48 1.12
C CYS A 536 -39.81 6.46 0.21
N PHE A 537 -39.73 5.19 0.60
CA PHE A 537 -40.49 4.11 0.00
C PHE A 537 -41.75 3.94 0.85
N ASN A 538 -42.92 4.32 0.33
CA ASN A 538 -44.17 4.05 1.04
C ASN A 538 -44.40 2.53 1.04
N ASP A 539 -44.55 1.93 2.23
CA ASP A 539 -44.96 0.53 2.37
C ASP A 539 -46.30 0.32 1.63
N GLN A 540 -46.31 -0.55 0.63
CA GLN A 540 -47.53 -1.13 0.06
C GLN A 540 -47.67 -2.56 0.52
#